data_AF-A0A9P6CSL4-F1
#
_entry.id   AF-A0A9P6CSL4-F1
#
_cell.length_a   1.000
_cell.length_b   1.000
_cell.length_c   1.000
_cell.angle_alpha   90.00
_cell.angle_beta   90.00
_cell.angle_gamma   90.00
#
_symmetry.space_group_name_H-M   'P 1'
#
loop_
_entity.id
_entity.type
_entity.pdbx_description
1 polymer ?
#
loop_
_entity_poly.entity_id
_entity_poly.type
_entity_poly.pdbx_seq_one_letter_code
_entity_poly.pdbx_strand_id
1 'polypeptide(L)'
;WTTDEEFAWLKERIPAYLEAQEKNTTQAFFSNVHKEWDDHFQLPGPTEDEIKKAKGNVEAAERIKQKAAEKRLSQWFRNNTREGALASKEPIISIQRQTKLPAPWQAYQKL
;
A
#
# COMPACT_ATOMS: atom_id res chain seq x y z
N TRP A 1 -3.21 -8.00 -1.81
CA TRP A 1 -4.10 -6.83 -1.96
C TRP A 1 -4.52 -6.72 -3.41
N THR A 2 -3.57 -6.88 -4.34
CA THR A 2 -3.88 -7.04 -5.75
C THR A 2 -4.14 -8.51 -6.11
N THR A 3 -4.99 -8.77 -7.11
CA THR A 3 -5.05 -10.05 -7.83
C THR A 3 -3.79 -10.21 -8.71
N ASP A 4 -3.57 -11.40 -9.28
CA ASP A 4 -2.43 -11.64 -10.18
C ASP A 4 -2.49 -10.77 -11.44
N GLU A 5 -3.71 -10.53 -11.95
CA GLU A 5 -3.97 -9.66 -13.11
C GLU A 5 -3.66 -8.19 -12.77
N GLU A 6 -4.16 -7.70 -11.64
CA GLU A 6 -3.87 -6.36 -11.12
C GLU A 6 -2.37 -6.15 -10.89
N PHE A 7 -1.69 -7.19 -10.39
CA PHE A 7 -0.24 -7.13 -10.17
C PHE A 7 0.53 -7.02 -11.49
N ALA A 8 0.18 -7.82 -12.50
CA ALA A 8 0.79 -7.74 -13.82
C ALA A 8 0.59 -6.35 -14.44
N TRP A 9 -0.64 -5.84 -14.38
CA TRP A 9 -1.00 -4.51 -14.88
C TRP A 9 -0.18 -3.37 -14.24
N LEU A 10 0.05 -3.45 -12.93
CA LEU A 10 0.86 -2.46 -12.21
C LEU A 10 2.34 -2.58 -12.55
N LYS A 11 2.83 -3.81 -12.70
CA LYS A 11 4.24 -4.09 -13.03
C LYS A 11 4.63 -3.53 -14.40
N GLU A 12 3.74 -3.63 -15.38
CA GLU A 12 3.95 -3.06 -16.72
C GLU A 12 4.12 -1.53 -16.71
N ARG A 13 3.55 -0.84 -15.71
CA ARG A 13 3.59 0.62 -15.57
C ARG A 13 4.75 1.13 -14.73
N ILE A 14 5.58 0.25 -14.18
CA ILE A 14 6.78 0.62 -13.42
C ILE A 14 7.74 1.51 -14.22
N PRO A 15 8.08 1.21 -15.49
CA PRO A 15 8.98 2.06 -16.26
C PRO A 15 8.45 3.50 -16.40
N ALA A 16 7.16 3.64 -16.70
CA ALA A 16 6.51 4.95 -16.80
C ALA A 16 6.51 5.71 -15.45
N TYR A 17 6.35 4.99 -14.33
CA TYR A 17 6.47 5.59 -13.01
C TYR A 17 7.89 6.10 -12.71
N LEU A 18 8.93 5.33 -13.08
CA LEU A 18 10.32 5.72 -12.90
C LEU A 18 10.66 6.96 -13.73
N GLU A 19 10.24 7.00 -14.99
CA GLU A 19 10.37 8.21 -15.82
C GLU A 19 9.66 9.41 -15.20
N ALA A 20 8.46 9.21 -14.65
CA ALA A 20 7.72 10.28 -14.00
C ALA A 20 8.40 10.76 -12.70
N GLN A 21 9.10 9.87 -11.99
CA GLN A 21 9.93 10.24 -10.84
C GLN A 21 11.12 11.10 -11.27
N GLU A 22 11.87 10.69 -12.29
CA GLU A 22 13.02 11.45 -12.81
C GLU A 22 12.60 12.84 -13.30
N LYS A 23 11.46 12.93 -13.97
CA LYS A 23 10.91 14.18 -14.52
C LYS A 23 10.11 15.00 -13.50
N ASN A 24 9.96 14.54 -12.25
CA ASN A 24 9.09 15.14 -11.23
C ASN A 24 7.62 15.33 -11.67
N THR A 25 7.11 14.48 -12.57
CA THR A 25 5.73 14.52 -13.11
C THR A 25 4.83 13.42 -12.53
N THR A 26 5.19 12.87 -11.36
CA THR A 26 4.45 11.78 -10.69
C THR A 26 2.96 12.07 -10.47
N GLN A 27 2.57 13.33 -10.24
CA GLN A 27 1.16 13.70 -10.08
C GLN A 27 0.34 13.45 -11.36
N ALA A 28 0.90 13.79 -12.53
CA ALA A 28 0.24 13.55 -13.82
C ALA A 28 0.15 12.05 -14.10
N PHE A 29 1.22 11.31 -13.78
CA PHE A 29 1.22 9.84 -13.85
C PHE A 29 0.10 9.23 -13.01
N PHE A 30 0.00 9.57 -11.72
CA PHE A 30 -1.04 9.01 -10.85
C PHE A 30 -2.45 9.40 -11.30
N SER A 31 -2.63 10.63 -11.80
CA SER A 31 -3.93 11.07 -12.33
C SER A 31 -4.40 10.22 -13.52
N ASN A 32 -3.48 9.78 -14.38
CA ASN A 32 -3.78 8.90 -15.50
C ASN A 32 -3.98 7.45 -15.03
N VAL A 33 -3.08 6.96 -14.19
CA VAL A 33 -3.14 5.59 -13.66
C VAL A 33 -4.41 5.33 -12.85
N HIS A 34 -4.89 6.29 -12.07
CA HIS A 34 -6.14 6.13 -11.33
C HIS A 34 -7.35 6.00 -12.26
N LYS A 35 -7.38 6.77 -13.36
CA LYS A 35 -8.45 6.66 -14.37
C LYS A 35 -8.42 5.32 -15.07
N GLU A 36 -7.25 4.93 -15.60
CA GLU A 36 -7.09 3.63 -16.26
C GLU A 36 -7.40 2.47 -15.31
N TRP A 37 -7.04 2.61 -14.02
CA TRP A 37 -7.36 1.61 -13.01
C TRP A 37 -8.86 1.47 -12.79
N ASP A 38 -9.60 2.57 -12.67
CA ASP A 38 -11.06 2.54 -12.47
C ASP A 38 -11.79 2.00 -13.71
N ASP A 39 -11.28 2.31 -14.91
CA ASP A 39 -11.79 1.78 -16.18
C ASP A 39 -11.56 0.26 -16.32
N HIS A 40 -10.40 -0.24 -15.90
CA HIS A 40 -10.04 -1.66 -15.99
C HIS A 40 -10.57 -2.51 -14.83
N PHE A 41 -10.49 -1.99 -13.60
CA PHE A 41 -10.81 -2.68 -12.36
C PHE A 41 -11.90 -1.91 -11.64
N GLN A 42 -13.14 -2.03 -12.17
CA GLN A 42 -14.32 -1.42 -11.58
C GLN A 42 -14.39 -1.77 -10.09
N LEU A 43 -14.25 -0.76 -9.23
CA LEU A 43 -14.31 -0.98 -7.80
C LEU A 43 -15.75 -1.40 -7.43
N PRO A 44 -15.93 -2.46 -6.63
CA PRO A 44 -17.26 -2.82 -6.16
C PRO A 44 -17.83 -1.67 -5.33
N GLY A 45 -19.13 -1.41 -5.50
CA GLY A 45 -19.85 -0.37 -4.76
C GLY A 45 -19.67 -0.46 -3.24
N PRO A 46 -19.94 0.62 -2.50
CA PRO A 46 -19.74 0.65 -1.05
C PRO A 46 -20.66 -0.36 -0.37
N THR A 47 -20.14 -1.10 0.62
CA THR A 47 -20.97 -2.03 1.41
C THR A 47 -21.87 -1.26 2.37
N GLU A 48 -22.95 -1.89 2.85
CA GLU A 48 -23.86 -1.25 3.82
C GLU A 48 -23.14 -0.73 5.07
N ASP A 49 -22.08 -1.41 5.52
CA ASP A 49 -21.26 -0.97 6.64
C ASP A 49 -20.44 0.28 6.32
N GLU A 50 -19.95 0.40 5.08
CA GLU A 50 -19.24 1.60 4.60
C GLU A 50 -20.21 2.78 4.49
N ILE A 51 -21.44 2.54 4.03
CA ILE A 51 -22.50 3.55 3.96
C ILE A 51 -22.91 4.01 5.37
N LYS A 52 -23.08 3.07 6.32
CA LYS A 52 -23.37 3.39 7.73
C LYS A 52 -22.26 4.24 8.36
N LYS A 53 -20.99 3.90 8.11
CA LYS A 53 -19.83 4.71 8.54
C LYS A 53 -19.82 6.11 7.93
N ALA A 54 -20.31 6.25 6.69
CA ALA A 54 -20.51 7.53 6.02
C ALA A 54 -21.80 8.26 6.43
N LYS A 55 -22.43 7.89 7.56
CA LYS A 55 -23.68 8.46 8.07
C LYS A 55 -24.85 8.37 7.08
N GLY A 56 -24.90 7.29 6.31
CA GLY A 56 -25.95 7.05 5.31
C GLY A 56 -25.72 7.76 3.97
N ASN A 57 -24.60 8.46 3.77
CA ASN A 57 -24.29 9.11 2.50
C ASN A 57 -23.49 8.17 1.59
N VAL A 58 -24.16 7.66 0.54
CA VAL A 58 -23.59 6.73 -0.44
C VAL A 58 -22.42 7.35 -1.22
N GLU A 59 -22.57 8.58 -1.72
CA GLU A 59 -21.50 9.27 -2.46
C GLU A 59 -20.25 9.50 -1.58
N ALA A 60 -20.46 9.79 -0.29
CA ALA A 60 -19.36 9.95 0.65
C ALA A 60 -18.63 8.61 0.88
N ALA A 61 -19.36 7.51 0.98
CA ALA A 61 -18.77 6.17 1.10
C ALA A 61 -17.98 5.78 -0.15
N GLU A 62 -18.51 6.06 -1.35
CA GLU A 62 -17.82 5.84 -2.63
C GLU A 62 -16.51 6.63 -2.71
N ARG A 63 -16.55 7.93 -2.40
CA ARG A 63 -15.35 8.79 -2.40
C ARG A 63 -14.29 8.31 -1.41
N ILE A 64 -14.70 7.83 -0.23
CA ILE A 64 -13.76 7.28 0.76
C ILE A 64 -13.08 6.01 0.21
N LYS A 65 -13.87 5.14 -0.42
CA LYS A 65 -13.37 3.89 -1.01
C LYS A 65 -12.43 4.14 -2.18
N GLN A 66 -12.77 5.06 -3.09
CA GLN A 66 -11.91 5.50 -4.19
C GLN A 66 -10.59 6.05 -3.66
N LYS A 67 -10.62 7.02 -2.72
CA LYS A 67 -9.40 7.57 -2.11
C LYS A 67 -8.54 6.49 -1.44
N ALA A 68 -9.15 5.47 -0.85
CA ALA A 68 -8.42 4.36 -0.27
C ALA A 68 -7.72 3.52 -1.35
N ALA A 69 -8.37 3.28 -2.50
CA ALA A 69 -7.76 2.60 -3.64
C ALA A 69 -6.58 3.40 -4.22
N GLU A 70 -6.78 4.69 -4.50
CA GLU A 70 -5.74 5.60 -5.00
C GLU A 70 -4.50 5.63 -4.08
N LYS A 71 -4.74 5.69 -2.76
CA LYS A 71 -3.66 5.67 -1.76
C LYS A 71 -2.89 4.36 -1.81
N ARG A 72 -3.58 3.23 -1.95
CA ARG A 72 -2.94 1.92 -2.04
C ARG A 72 -2.14 1.77 -3.33
N LEU A 73 -2.64 2.26 -4.47
CA LEU A 73 -1.88 2.32 -5.73
C LEU A 73 -0.59 3.14 -5.57
N SER A 74 -0.71 4.35 -5.02
CA SER A 74 0.43 5.23 -4.77
C SER A 74 1.48 4.58 -3.85
N GLN A 75 1.02 3.89 -2.80
CA GLN A 75 1.90 3.14 -1.90
C GLN A 75 2.53 1.93 -2.60
N TRP A 76 1.78 1.23 -3.44
CA TRP A 76 2.26 0.08 -4.19
C TRP A 76 3.44 0.46 -5.09
N PHE A 77 3.31 1.51 -5.90
CA PHE A 77 4.40 1.97 -6.77
C PHE A 77 5.63 2.34 -5.95
N ARG A 78 5.46 3.16 -4.91
CA ARG A 78 6.56 3.54 -4.01
C ARG A 78 7.28 2.36 -3.37
N ASN A 79 6.54 1.33 -2.97
CA ASN A 79 7.12 0.15 -2.35
C ASN A 79 7.81 -0.75 -3.36
N ASN A 80 7.23 -0.92 -4.55
CA ASN A 80 7.70 -1.87 -5.56
C ASN A 80 8.76 -1.28 -6.52
N THR A 81 9.06 0.01 -6.47
CA THR A 81 10.12 0.62 -7.28
C THR A 81 11.39 0.95 -6.50
N ARG A 82 11.45 0.64 -5.19
CA ARG A 82 12.70 0.73 -4.42
C ARG A 82 13.66 -0.37 -4.85
N GLU A 83 14.95 -0.04 -4.95
CA GLU A 83 16.01 -1.02 -5.19
C GLU A 83 15.85 -2.21 -4.23
N GLY A 84 15.75 -3.42 -4.78
CA GLY A 84 15.56 -4.67 -4.02
C GLY A 84 14.12 -5.08 -3.74
N ALA A 85 13.10 -4.22 -3.92
CA ALA A 85 11.72 -4.55 -3.53
C ALA A 85 11.06 -5.67 -4.37
N LEU A 86 11.38 -5.77 -5.65
CA LEU A 86 10.87 -6.83 -6.55
C LEU A 86 11.78 -8.06 -6.61
N ALA A 87 13.04 -7.92 -6.17
CA ALA A 87 14.04 -8.97 -6.22
C ALA A 87 14.19 -9.72 -4.88
N SER A 88 13.76 -9.12 -3.77
CA SER A 88 13.96 -9.70 -2.44
C SER A 88 12.90 -10.77 -2.14
N LYS A 89 13.20 -12.00 -2.55
CA LYS A 89 12.76 -13.23 -1.86
C LYS A 89 13.61 -13.50 -0.62
N GLU A 90 14.37 -12.51 -0.14
CA GLU A 90 15.25 -12.71 1.00
C GLU A 90 14.40 -12.76 2.26
N PRO A 91 14.60 -13.76 3.12
CA PRO A 91 13.89 -13.85 4.38
C PRO A 91 14.14 -12.55 5.14
N ILE A 92 13.05 -11.93 5.62
CA ILE A 92 13.06 -10.84 6.58
C ILE A 92 14.18 -11.14 7.59
N ILE A 93 15.25 -10.33 7.59
CA ILE A 93 16.35 -10.51 8.55
C ILE A 93 15.71 -10.56 9.93
N SER A 94 15.76 -11.72 10.57
CA SER A 94 15.16 -11.89 11.89
C SER A 94 15.94 -11.03 12.86
N ILE A 95 15.42 -9.84 13.16
CA ILE A 95 15.97 -9.00 14.22
C ILE A 95 15.73 -9.78 15.51
N GLN A 96 16.76 -10.48 16.00
CA GLN A 96 16.70 -11.08 17.32
C GLN A 96 16.46 -9.94 18.31
N ARG A 97 15.28 -9.95 18.96
CA ARG A 97 14.98 -8.97 19.99
C ARG A 97 16.06 -9.08 21.05
N GLN A 98 16.83 -8.03 21.29
CA GLN A 98 17.74 -8.00 22.41
C GLN A 98 16.94 -8.27 23.69
N THR A 99 17.27 -9.37 24.35
CA THR A 99 16.70 -9.69 25.67
C THR A 99 17.11 -8.58 26.61
N LYS A 100 16.13 -7.86 27.16
CA LYS A 100 16.39 -6.85 28.19
C LYS A 100 17.11 -7.53 29.36
N LEU A 101 18.28 -7.02 29.75
CA LEU A 101 18.94 -7.46 30.97
C LEU A 101 17.98 -7.23 32.15
N PRO A 102 17.85 -8.20 33.08
CA PRO A 102 16.98 -8.03 34.24
C PRO A 102 17.46 -6.81 35.04
N ALA A 103 16.51 -6.04 35.56
CA ALA A 103 16.86 -4.95 36.46
C ALA A 103 17.56 -5.54 37.71
N PRO A 104 18.53 -4.84 38.33
CA PRO A 104 19.34 -5.40 39.42
C PRO A 104 18.50 -6.01 40.55
N TRP A 105 17.39 -5.38 40.92
CA TRP A 105 16.48 -5.89 41.97
C TRP A 105 15.80 -7.22 41.61
N GLN A 106 15.58 -7.51 40.31
CA GLN A 106 15.02 -8.79 39.86
C GLN A 106 16.04 -9.94 39.96
N ALA A 107 17.34 -9.64 39.97
CA ALA A 107 18.38 -10.65 40.20
C ALA A 107 18.36 -11.13 41.66
N TYR A 108 18.05 -10.24 42.61
CA TYR A 108 17.96 -10.58 44.03
C TYR A 108 16.72 -11.40 44.41
N GLN A 109 15.65 -11.38 43.60
CA GLN A 109 14.45 -12.19 43.85
C GLN A 109 14.60 -13.68 43.45
N LYS A 110 15.68 -14.04 42.75
CA LYS A 110 15.96 -15.41 42.32
C LYS A 110 17.02 -16.12 43.18
N LEU A 111 17.52 -15.46 44.21
CA LEU A 111 18.31 -16.03 45.30
C LEU A 111 17.37 -16.55 46.39
#